data_AF-A0A0X3PUX9-F1
#
_entry.id   AF-A0A0X3PUX9-F1
#
_cell.length_a   1.000
_cell.length_b   1.000
_cell.length_c   1.000
_cell.angle_alpha   90.00
_cell.angle_beta   90.00
_cell.angle_gamma   90.00
#
_symmetry.space_group_name_H-M   'P 1'
#
loop_
_entity.id
_entity.type
_entity.pdbx_description
1 polymer ?
#
loop_
_entity_poly.entity_id
_entity_poly.type
_entity_poly.pdbx_seq_one_letter_code
_entity_poly.pdbx_strand_id
1 'polypeptide(L)'
;VLHGKSPSELMKLKECPHDPGGYFIINGSEKVILMQEQMSKNRILVEGDTSKGLICSVTSSSAQTKSKTNILLKDGRFFLQHNSFTVDVPIVILFKAMGITADKEILQYVGREQSIWAKVVPSLKQCIDAKIHTVQDACRWLQSKLRQPRFRPSRSTGKTSSDITDRDVQVDIQRMLRDIVITHIPMERMNFSVRALFLGQMVRYLILLADGKIPPDDRDFYGNKRIELGGSLLALLFEDVFKTFNEDLWLTVSKLDTKRRVAPFDISRHIKTWLITEQLNRAISSGNWIIKRFRMMRQGVTQLVSRLSYVAALGHMTRMTSQFEKTRKIAGPRAIHSSQWGLICPSDTPEGEACGLVKNVSLMCHVTVEVDDTNLMQLIRSYGVFPLREFSYGPNEYIVYVNGKPIGYTEDPRELAAVVRGLRRARCIHEFVSVHIKPTVKCLHVVSDGGRLCRPYIIVSNGVPLITQDMLDVSPYIAGCFFLPPIPLSP
;
A
#
# COMPACT_ATOMS: atom_id res chain seq x y z
N VAL A 1 1.29 -31.41 11.00
CA VAL A 1 1.38 -32.40 12.10
C VAL A 1 0.15 -32.34 13.01
N LEU A 2 -0.23 -31.17 13.55
CA LEU A 2 -1.34 -31.06 14.51
C LEU A 2 -2.74 -30.82 13.89
N HIS A 3 -2.80 -30.34 12.65
CA HIS A 3 -4.06 -29.99 11.97
C HIS A 3 -5.01 -31.19 11.83
N GLY A 4 -6.29 -30.98 12.14
CA GLY A 4 -7.36 -31.97 11.97
C GLY A 4 -7.37 -33.11 13.01
N LYS A 5 -6.48 -33.08 14.01
CA LYS A 5 -6.41 -34.10 15.06
C LYS A 5 -7.43 -33.87 16.16
N SER A 6 -8.00 -34.95 16.66
CA SER A 6 -8.87 -34.96 17.83
C SER A 6 -8.08 -34.70 19.14
N PRO A 7 -8.75 -34.27 20.23
CA PRO A 7 -8.08 -34.05 21.51
C PRO A 7 -7.29 -35.28 22.02
N SER A 8 -7.81 -36.50 21.81
CA SER A 8 -7.14 -37.74 22.24
C SER A 8 -5.86 -38.02 21.43
N GLU A 9 -5.84 -37.69 20.14
CA GLU A 9 -4.64 -37.80 19.32
C GLU A 9 -3.59 -36.76 19.67
N LEU A 10 -3.99 -35.54 20.04
CA LEU A 10 -3.07 -34.51 20.55
C LEU A 10 -2.41 -34.94 21.85
N MET A 11 -3.17 -35.55 22.77
CA MET A 11 -2.62 -36.11 24.01
C MET A 11 -1.57 -37.20 23.75
N LYS A 12 -1.78 -38.06 22.74
CA LYS A 12 -0.77 -39.06 22.32
C LYS A 12 0.52 -38.41 21.80
N LEU A 13 0.41 -37.23 21.20
CA LEU A 13 1.53 -36.42 20.74
C LEU A 13 2.15 -35.55 21.86
N LYS A 14 1.64 -35.65 23.10
CA LYS A 14 2.03 -34.82 24.24
C LYS A 14 1.75 -33.33 24.04
N GLU A 15 0.71 -33.01 23.28
CA GLU A 15 0.27 -31.63 23.02
C GLU A 15 -1.04 -31.32 23.72
N CYS A 16 -1.18 -30.07 24.18
CA CYS A 16 -2.40 -29.60 24.83
C CYS A 16 -3.46 -29.22 23.78
N PRO A 17 -4.69 -29.76 23.83
CA PRO A 17 -5.75 -29.41 22.89
C PRO A 17 -6.20 -27.95 22.96
N HIS A 18 -5.94 -27.26 24.07
CA HIS A 18 -6.34 -25.87 24.28
C HIS A 18 -5.24 -24.87 23.93
N ASP A 19 -4.02 -25.30 23.60
CA ASP A 19 -2.95 -24.39 23.19
C ASP A 19 -3.40 -23.58 21.96
N PRO A 20 -3.31 -22.23 21.99
CA PRO A 20 -3.70 -21.42 20.84
C PRO A 20 -2.90 -21.72 19.56
N GLY A 21 -1.68 -22.24 19.66
CA GLY A 21 -0.79 -22.39 18.51
C GLY A 21 -0.43 -21.03 17.88
N GLY A 22 -0.07 -21.04 16.59
CA GLY A 22 0.23 -19.80 15.84
C GLY A 22 1.63 -19.23 16.08
N TYR A 23 2.52 -19.97 16.75
CA TYR A 23 3.92 -19.63 16.96
C TYR A 23 4.86 -20.65 16.29
N PHE A 24 6.13 -20.30 16.21
CA PHE A 24 7.20 -21.12 15.65
C PHE A 24 8.02 -21.77 16.78
N ILE A 25 8.57 -22.95 16.54
CA ILE A 25 9.55 -23.57 17.43
C ILE A 25 10.89 -23.59 16.69
N ILE A 26 11.88 -22.85 17.19
CA ILE A 26 13.21 -22.75 16.59
C ILE A 26 14.25 -23.03 17.66
N ASN A 27 15.09 -24.04 17.44
CA ASN A 27 16.12 -24.47 18.39
C ASN A 27 15.56 -24.70 19.80
N GLY A 28 14.37 -25.30 19.89
CA GLY A 28 13.67 -25.56 21.16
C GLY A 28 12.98 -24.35 21.81
N SER A 29 13.10 -23.15 21.22
CA SER A 29 12.44 -21.93 21.72
C SER A 29 11.16 -21.62 20.95
N GLU A 30 10.08 -21.32 21.67
CA GLU A 30 8.81 -20.86 21.09
C GLU A 30 8.86 -19.36 20.77
N LYS A 31 8.65 -19.01 19.50
CA LYS A 31 8.75 -17.64 18.98
C LYS A 31 7.47 -17.25 18.26
N VAL A 32 6.86 -16.14 18.66
CA VAL A 32 5.70 -15.54 17.96
C VAL A 32 6.17 -14.37 17.10
N ILE A 33 5.59 -14.23 15.91
CA ILE A 33 5.76 -13.04 15.06
C ILE A 33 4.63 -12.07 15.40
N LEU A 34 4.97 -10.89 15.90
CA LEU A 34 3.96 -9.89 16.26
C LEU A 34 3.39 -9.19 15.04
N MET A 35 2.09 -8.91 15.09
CA MET A 35 1.41 -8.10 14.09
C MET A 35 1.98 -6.67 14.07
N GLN A 36 2.26 -6.15 12.88
CA GLN A 36 2.92 -4.85 12.73
C GLN A 36 1.95 -3.82 12.14
N GLU A 37 1.64 -2.76 12.88
CA GLU A 37 0.83 -1.65 12.39
C GLU A 37 1.65 -0.75 11.45
N GLN A 38 1.08 -0.42 10.29
CA GLN A 38 1.67 0.44 9.27
C GLN A 38 0.67 1.44 8.71
N MET A 39 1.19 2.50 8.10
CA MET A 39 0.37 3.37 7.26
C MET A 39 -0.04 2.65 5.98
N SER A 40 -1.27 2.90 5.54
CA SER A 40 -1.80 2.45 4.26
C SER A 40 -0.90 2.92 3.12
N LYS A 41 -0.58 1.99 2.23
CA LYS A 41 0.11 2.27 0.97
C LYS A 41 -0.95 2.70 -0.07
N ASN A 42 -0.50 3.27 -1.19
CA ASN A 42 -1.32 3.63 -2.37
C ASN A 42 -2.53 4.53 -2.07
N ARG A 43 -2.47 5.36 -1.02
CA ARG A 43 -3.52 6.31 -0.66
C ARG A 43 -2.96 7.72 -0.61
N ILE A 44 -3.72 8.67 -1.16
CA ILE A 44 -3.43 10.10 -1.03
C ILE A 44 -3.75 10.51 0.40
N LEU A 45 -2.75 11.06 1.09
CA LEU A 45 -2.89 11.64 2.43
C LEU A 45 -2.47 13.11 2.37
N VAL A 46 -3.25 13.99 2.98
CA VAL A 46 -2.92 15.40 3.08
C VAL A 46 -2.64 15.79 4.53
N GLU A 47 -1.47 16.36 4.77
CA GLU A 47 -1.02 16.81 6.07
C GLU A 47 -0.98 18.35 6.07
N GLY A 48 -1.67 18.95 7.04
CA GLY A 48 -1.62 20.37 7.33
C GLY A 48 -0.51 20.70 8.33
N ASP A 49 -0.03 21.95 8.30
CA ASP A 49 0.77 22.53 9.38
C ASP A 49 2.10 21.80 9.70
N THR A 50 2.83 21.37 8.66
CA THR A 50 4.23 20.97 8.84
C THR A 50 5.13 22.19 8.76
N SER A 51 6.34 22.10 9.35
CA SER A 51 7.37 23.14 9.23
C SER A 51 7.76 23.48 7.77
N LYS A 52 7.32 22.67 6.81
CA LYS A 52 7.55 22.81 5.37
C LYS A 52 6.32 23.29 4.59
N GLY A 53 5.19 23.58 5.25
CA GLY A 53 3.93 23.98 4.64
C GLY A 53 2.90 22.85 4.54
N LEU A 54 1.95 22.97 3.61
CA LEU A 54 0.96 21.92 3.32
C LEU A 54 1.58 20.84 2.43
N ILE A 55 1.40 19.58 2.81
CA ILE A 55 2.00 18.44 2.11
C ILE A 55 0.93 17.43 1.74
N CYS A 56 0.92 16.99 0.49
CA CYS A 56 0.17 15.84 0.06
C CYS A 56 1.15 14.72 -0.29
N SER A 57 0.99 13.56 0.32
CA SER A 57 1.89 12.43 0.10
C SER A 57 1.15 11.16 -0.30
N VAL A 58 1.80 10.36 -1.13
CA VAL A 58 1.39 9.01 -1.47
C VAL A 58 2.61 8.09 -1.35
N THR A 59 2.47 7.03 -0.56
CA THR A 59 3.48 5.96 -0.52
C THR A 59 3.06 4.87 -1.50
N SER A 60 3.66 4.88 -2.67
CA SER A 60 3.43 3.90 -3.72
C SER A 60 4.15 2.61 -3.41
N SER A 61 3.43 1.50 -3.42
CA SER A 61 3.98 0.16 -3.30
C SER A 61 3.50 -0.66 -4.48
N SER A 62 4.45 -1.10 -5.28
CA SER A 62 4.28 -2.10 -6.34
C SER A 62 5.10 -3.33 -6.00
N ALA A 63 4.96 -4.42 -6.77
CA ALA A 63 5.77 -5.63 -6.58
C ALA A 63 7.28 -5.38 -6.72
N GLN A 64 7.68 -4.34 -7.45
CA GLN A 64 9.10 -4.07 -7.76
C GLN A 64 9.68 -2.92 -6.95
N THR A 65 8.89 -1.88 -6.70
CA THR A 65 9.38 -0.64 -6.09
C THR A 65 8.42 -0.09 -5.03
N LYS A 66 9.01 0.39 -3.94
CA LYS A 66 8.35 1.22 -2.94
C LYS A 66 8.93 2.63 -3.00
N SER A 67 8.10 3.62 -3.28
CA SER A 67 8.50 5.02 -3.36
C SER A 67 7.50 5.91 -2.64
N LYS A 68 7.99 7.00 -2.05
CA LYS A 68 7.14 8.02 -1.43
C LYS A 68 7.22 9.28 -2.27
N THR A 69 6.09 9.71 -2.78
CA THR A 69 5.95 10.93 -3.58
C THR A 69 5.24 11.98 -2.76
N ASN A 70 5.87 13.14 -2.56
CA ASN A 70 5.30 14.27 -1.84
C ASN A 70 5.10 15.44 -2.80
N ILE A 71 3.96 16.10 -2.73
CA ILE A 71 3.72 17.42 -3.32
C ILE A 71 3.62 18.42 -2.17
N LEU A 72 4.37 19.51 -2.27
CA LEU A 72 4.38 20.59 -1.29
C LEU A 72 3.81 21.86 -1.91
N LEU A 73 3.05 22.61 -1.11
CA LEU A 73 2.69 23.99 -1.40
C LEU A 73 3.62 24.91 -0.60
N LYS A 74 4.50 25.63 -1.30
CA LYS A 74 5.43 26.60 -0.73
C LYS A 74 5.36 27.91 -1.51
N ASP A 75 5.22 29.03 -0.80
CA ASP A 75 5.17 30.38 -1.40
C ASP A 75 4.14 30.51 -2.54
N GLY A 76 2.98 29.84 -2.40
CA GLY A 76 1.93 29.81 -3.42
C GLY A 76 2.26 28.99 -4.67
N ARG A 77 3.30 28.15 -4.63
CA ARG A 77 3.76 27.30 -5.74
C ARG A 77 3.83 25.83 -5.34
N PHE A 78 3.62 24.94 -6.31
CA PHE A 78 3.59 23.50 -6.10
C PHE A 78 4.88 22.83 -6.54
N PHE A 79 5.45 22.02 -5.64
CA PHE A 79 6.69 21.29 -5.88
C PHE A 79 6.55 19.81 -5.56
N LEU A 80 7.17 18.97 -6.38
CA LEU A 80 7.42 17.56 -6.12
C LEU A 80 8.69 17.43 -5.28
N GLN A 81 8.56 16.90 -4.07
CA GLN A 81 9.70 16.44 -3.28
C GLN A 81 9.83 14.93 -3.40
N HIS A 82 10.97 14.49 -3.91
CA HIS A 82 11.27 13.08 -4.07
C HIS A 82 12.77 12.83 -3.85
N ASN A 83 13.11 11.71 -3.21
CA ASN A 83 14.49 11.34 -2.86
C ASN A 83 15.43 11.14 -4.07
N SER A 84 14.89 11.11 -5.29
CA SER A 84 15.69 11.02 -6.52
C SER A 84 16.30 12.36 -6.94
N PHE A 85 15.74 13.48 -6.48
CA PHE A 85 16.16 14.82 -6.89
C PHE A 85 16.94 15.52 -5.77
N THR A 86 17.88 16.39 -6.14
CA THR A 86 18.65 17.22 -5.21
C THR A 86 17.81 18.38 -4.68
N VAL A 87 16.88 18.87 -5.50
CA VAL A 87 15.98 19.99 -5.23
C VAL A 87 14.52 19.57 -5.37
N ASP A 88 13.62 20.32 -4.76
CA ASP A 88 12.18 20.16 -4.97
C ASP A 88 11.83 20.63 -6.41
N VAL A 89 11.14 19.78 -7.16
CA VAL A 89 10.90 19.96 -8.61
C VAL A 89 9.57 20.69 -8.83
N PRO A 90 9.51 21.85 -9.52
CA PRO A 90 8.24 22.49 -9.86
C PRO A 90 7.28 21.54 -10.59
N ILE A 91 6.03 21.46 -10.14
CA ILE A 91 5.08 20.45 -10.64
C ILE A 91 4.81 20.59 -12.14
N VAL A 92 4.82 21.82 -12.67
CA VAL A 92 4.57 22.10 -14.09
C VAL A 92 5.67 21.50 -14.98
N ILE A 93 6.94 21.56 -14.54
CA ILE A 93 8.06 20.95 -15.25
C ILE A 93 7.89 19.43 -15.32
N LEU A 94 7.38 18.83 -14.24
CA LEU A 94 7.07 17.40 -14.21
C LEU A 94 5.98 17.02 -15.22
N PHE A 95 4.89 17.80 -15.32
CA PHE A 95 3.85 17.58 -16.33
C PHE A 95 4.39 17.69 -17.76
N LYS A 96 5.23 18.71 -18.03
CA LYS A 96 5.87 18.86 -19.35
C LYS A 96 6.79 17.67 -19.68
N ALA A 97 7.57 17.17 -18.71
CA ALA A 97 8.41 15.97 -18.90
C ALA A 97 7.59 14.69 -19.15
N MET A 98 6.37 14.61 -18.63
CA MET A 98 5.40 13.54 -18.89
C MET A 98 4.75 13.63 -20.28
N GLY A 99 5.04 14.68 -21.06
CA GLY A 99 4.51 14.88 -22.41
C GLY A 99 3.33 15.85 -22.50
N ILE A 100 2.87 16.41 -21.38
CA ILE A 100 1.76 17.37 -21.33
C ILE A 100 2.34 18.77 -21.42
N THR A 101 2.49 19.29 -22.64
CA THR A 101 3.16 20.57 -22.90
C THR A 101 2.20 21.76 -22.82
N ALA A 102 0.93 21.57 -23.20
CA ALA A 102 -0.07 22.62 -23.23
C ALA A 102 -0.48 23.03 -21.81
N ASP A 103 -0.24 24.29 -21.43
CA ASP A 103 -0.53 24.79 -20.08
C ASP A 103 -2.02 24.68 -19.73
N LYS A 104 -2.91 24.85 -20.73
CA LYS A 104 -4.35 24.64 -20.57
C LYS A 104 -4.68 23.19 -20.18
N GLU A 105 -3.99 22.21 -20.75
CA GLU A 105 -4.19 20.79 -20.42
C GLU A 105 -3.71 20.49 -19.00
N ILE A 106 -2.56 21.05 -18.59
CA ILE A 106 -2.06 20.96 -17.20
C ILE A 106 -3.09 21.46 -16.20
N LEU A 107 -3.70 22.63 -16.48
CA LEU A 107 -4.78 23.19 -15.65
C LEU A 107 -5.99 22.26 -15.59
N GLN A 108 -6.39 21.69 -16.73
CA GLN A 108 -7.51 20.75 -16.82
C GLN A 108 -7.30 19.46 -16.03
N TYR A 109 -6.06 18.95 -15.90
CA TYR A 109 -5.78 17.80 -15.03
C TYR A 109 -6.00 18.09 -13.54
N VAL A 110 -5.87 19.35 -13.10
CA VAL A 110 -6.10 19.76 -11.70
C VAL A 110 -7.57 20.09 -11.44
N GLY A 111 -8.27 20.66 -12.42
CA GLY A 111 -9.68 21.03 -12.30
C GLY A 111 -10.14 21.91 -13.46
N ARG A 112 -11.39 22.37 -13.40
CA ARG A 112 -11.95 23.34 -14.37
C ARG A 112 -12.39 24.65 -13.72
N GLU A 113 -12.40 24.70 -12.40
CA GLU A 113 -12.84 25.87 -11.66
C GLU A 113 -11.81 26.99 -11.74
N GLN A 114 -12.27 28.20 -12.09
CA GLN A 114 -11.41 29.38 -12.19
C GLN A 114 -10.64 29.66 -10.88
N SER A 115 -11.26 29.37 -9.73
CA SER A 115 -10.63 29.51 -8.41
C SER A 115 -9.42 28.59 -8.25
N ILE A 116 -9.48 27.38 -8.80
CA ILE A 116 -8.39 26.40 -8.74
C ILE A 116 -7.29 26.78 -9.73
N TRP A 117 -7.65 27.21 -10.93
CA TRP A 117 -6.69 27.68 -11.93
C TRP A 117 -5.87 28.85 -11.40
N ALA A 118 -6.50 29.83 -10.76
CA ALA A 118 -5.82 30.98 -10.17
C ALA A 118 -4.69 30.58 -9.18
N LYS A 119 -4.84 29.47 -8.46
CA LYS A 119 -3.83 28.95 -7.52
C LYS A 119 -2.68 28.24 -8.22
N VAL A 120 -2.87 27.71 -9.43
CA VAL A 120 -1.85 26.99 -10.21
C VAL A 120 -1.02 27.96 -11.08
N VAL A 121 -1.59 29.11 -11.47
CA VAL A 121 -0.93 30.13 -12.30
C VAL A 121 0.47 30.56 -11.80
N PRO A 122 0.72 30.78 -10.50
CA PRO A 122 2.07 31.10 -10.03
C PRO A 122 3.12 30.02 -10.34
N SER A 123 2.71 28.75 -10.37
CA SER A 123 3.59 27.63 -10.73
C SER A 123 3.84 27.56 -12.24
N LEU A 124 2.85 27.96 -13.07
CA LEU A 124 3.04 28.11 -14.52
C LEU A 124 4.03 29.23 -14.84
N LYS A 125 3.88 30.40 -14.18
CA LYS A 125 4.79 31.53 -14.35
C LYS A 125 6.24 31.14 -14.04
N GLN A 126 6.46 30.40 -12.96
CA GLN A 126 7.79 29.89 -12.62
C GLN A 126 8.42 29.03 -13.74
N CYS A 127 7.63 28.23 -14.45
CA CYS A 127 8.10 27.41 -15.56
C CYS A 127 8.47 28.27 -16.79
N ILE A 128 7.69 29.32 -17.04
CA ILE A 128 7.95 30.30 -18.12
C ILE A 128 9.23 31.08 -17.82
N ASP A 129 9.40 31.55 -16.58
CA ASP A 129 10.60 32.27 -16.13
C ASP A 129 11.86 31.38 -16.24
N ALA A 130 11.71 30.07 -16.04
CA ALA A 130 12.76 29.08 -16.23
C ALA A 130 13.05 28.73 -17.71
N LYS A 131 12.31 29.31 -18.67
CA LYS A 131 12.41 29.07 -20.12
C LYS A 131 12.21 27.61 -20.53
N ILE A 132 11.32 26.89 -19.84
CA ILE A 132 11.01 25.48 -20.11
C ILE A 132 9.68 25.40 -20.83
N HIS A 133 9.72 25.13 -22.14
CA HIS A 133 8.52 25.07 -22.98
C HIS A 133 8.27 23.67 -23.54
N THR A 134 9.34 22.96 -23.93
CA THR A 134 9.24 21.64 -24.56
C THR A 134 9.44 20.49 -23.57
N VAL A 135 9.06 19.28 -24.00
CA VAL A 135 9.34 18.04 -23.25
C VAL A 135 10.85 17.86 -23.06
N GLN A 136 11.63 18.19 -24.09
CA GLN A 136 13.09 18.04 -24.07
C GLN A 136 13.73 18.98 -23.03
N ASP A 137 13.32 20.25 -23.00
CA ASP A 137 13.81 21.22 -22.01
C ASP A 137 13.50 20.75 -20.59
N ALA A 138 12.28 20.24 -20.36
CA ALA A 138 11.87 19.71 -19.07
C ALA A 138 12.69 18.48 -18.66
N CYS A 139 12.93 17.54 -19.59
CA CYS A 139 13.75 16.36 -19.34
C CYS A 139 15.21 16.72 -19.04
N ARG A 140 15.82 17.64 -19.81
CA ARG A 140 17.19 18.14 -19.54
C ARG A 140 17.28 18.82 -18.18
N TRP A 141 16.31 19.64 -17.84
CA TRP A 141 16.26 20.29 -16.53
C TRP A 141 16.20 19.26 -15.40
N LEU A 142 15.32 18.26 -15.50
CA LEU A 142 15.21 17.18 -14.52
C LEU A 142 16.50 16.37 -14.40
N GLN A 143 17.14 16.06 -15.52
CA GLN A 143 18.41 15.33 -15.55
C GLN A 143 19.50 16.05 -14.75
N SER A 144 19.59 17.37 -14.90
CA SER A 144 20.57 18.20 -14.17
C SER A 144 20.37 18.19 -12.65
N LYS A 145 19.19 17.81 -12.17
CA LYS A 145 18.79 17.83 -10.75
C LYS A 145 18.70 16.45 -10.11
N LEU A 146 19.13 15.38 -10.78
CA LEU A 146 19.16 14.04 -10.20
C LEU A 146 20.31 13.88 -9.19
N ARG A 147 20.02 13.31 -8.00
CA ARG A 147 21.04 13.05 -6.95
C ARG A 147 22.09 12.03 -7.35
N GLN A 148 21.64 11.00 -8.04
CA GLN A 148 22.48 10.00 -8.68
C GLN A 148 21.83 9.75 -10.03
N PRO A 149 22.53 9.92 -11.16
CA PRO A 149 22.10 9.33 -12.41
C PRO A 149 22.17 7.80 -12.24
N ARG A 150 21.14 7.20 -11.63
CA ARG A 150 21.02 5.75 -11.45
C ARG A 150 20.59 5.12 -12.77
N PHE A 151 21.44 5.24 -13.78
CA PHE A 151 21.62 4.31 -14.87
C PHE A 151 22.64 4.93 -15.84
N ARG A 152 23.93 4.57 -15.68
CA ARG A 152 24.62 3.99 -16.82
C ARG A 152 24.34 2.50 -16.68
N PRO A 153 23.53 1.85 -17.53
CA PRO A 153 23.60 0.40 -17.59
C PRO A 153 25.04 0.06 -17.95
N SER A 154 25.70 -0.76 -17.13
CA SER A 154 26.97 -1.42 -17.45
C SER A 154 26.87 -2.38 -18.66
N ARG A 155 25.81 -2.24 -19.48
CA ARG A 155 25.53 -2.98 -20.71
C ARG A 155 25.64 -2.13 -21.98
N SER A 156 25.90 -0.83 -21.90
CA SER A 156 26.35 -0.06 -23.07
C SER A 156 27.86 0.05 -23.04
N THR A 157 28.49 -0.89 -23.73
CA THR A 157 29.84 -0.77 -24.29
C THR A 157 30.10 0.66 -24.82
N GLY A 158 31.12 1.33 -24.27
CA GLY A 158 31.97 2.25 -25.04
C GLY A 158 31.43 3.62 -25.49
N LYS A 159 30.32 4.16 -24.96
CA LYS A 159 29.91 5.54 -25.32
C LYS A 159 30.56 6.59 -24.43
N THR A 160 31.35 7.49 -25.04
CA THR A 160 31.83 8.75 -24.43
C THR A 160 30.65 9.72 -24.20
N SER A 161 30.83 10.76 -23.37
CA SER A 161 29.75 11.73 -23.08
C SER A 161 29.27 12.50 -24.32
N SER A 162 30.01 12.44 -25.42
CA SER A 162 29.67 13.01 -26.73
C SER A 162 28.52 12.29 -27.46
N ASP A 163 28.20 11.05 -27.10
CA ASP A 163 27.32 10.17 -27.88
C ASP A 163 25.90 10.06 -27.30
N ILE A 164 25.59 10.87 -26.29
CA ILE A 164 24.27 10.92 -25.65
C ILE A 164 23.41 11.88 -26.44
N THR A 165 22.43 11.34 -27.16
CA THR A 165 21.48 12.17 -27.90
C THR A 165 20.40 12.73 -26.96
N ASP A 166 19.77 13.84 -27.34
CA ASP A 166 18.64 14.40 -26.58
C ASP A 166 17.48 13.41 -26.43
N ARG A 167 17.33 12.50 -27.41
CA ARG A 167 16.35 11.43 -27.36
C ARG A 167 16.67 10.43 -26.25
N ASP A 168 17.94 10.12 -26.03
CA ASP A 168 18.37 9.22 -24.95
C ASP A 168 18.05 9.84 -23.58
N VAL A 169 18.33 11.13 -23.41
CA VAL A 169 17.97 11.88 -22.19
C VAL A 169 16.47 11.82 -21.90
N GLN A 170 15.65 12.08 -22.92
CA GLN A 170 14.19 12.04 -22.78
C GLN A 170 13.71 10.63 -22.36
N VAL A 171 14.19 9.59 -23.05
CA VAL A 171 13.80 8.20 -22.76
C VAL A 171 14.22 7.80 -21.36
N ASP A 172 15.42 8.17 -20.91
CA ASP A 172 15.93 7.82 -19.59
C ASP A 172 15.13 8.52 -18.47
N ILE A 173 14.81 9.80 -18.63
CA ILE A 173 13.99 10.53 -17.66
C ILE A 173 12.57 9.96 -17.62
N GLN A 174 11.96 9.67 -18.77
CA GLN A 174 10.62 9.09 -18.80
C GLN A 174 10.59 7.68 -18.20
N ARG A 175 11.64 6.86 -18.41
CA ARG A 175 11.78 5.56 -17.73
C ARG A 175 11.91 5.72 -16.22
N MET A 176 12.71 6.69 -15.77
CA MET A 176 12.84 7.00 -14.35
C MET A 176 11.49 7.41 -13.75
N LEU A 177 10.73 8.30 -14.42
CA LEU A 177 9.40 8.69 -13.99
C LEU A 177 8.44 7.49 -13.93
N ARG A 178 8.52 6.57 -14.91
CA ARG A 178 7.74 5.33 -14.91
C ARG A 178 8.06 4.43 -13.71
N ASP A 179 9.35 4.25 -13.40
CA ASP A 179 9.81 3.23 -12.44
C ASP A 179 9.89 3.75 -10.99
N ILE A 180 9.80 5.07 -10.79
CA ILE A 180 9.97 5.71 -9.48
C ILE A 180 8.73 6.49 -9.04
N VAL A 181 8.14 7.32 -9.90
CA VAL A 181 7.06 8.23 -9.49
C VAL A 181 5.70 7.54 -9.65
N ILE A 182 4.99 7.38 -8.54
CA ILE A 182 3.62 6.83 -8.51
C ILE A 182 3.53 5.45 -9.22
N THR A 183 4.38 4.52 -8.78
CA THR A 183 4.58 3.22 -9.45
C THR A 183 3.41 2.26 -9.31
N HIS A 184 2.52 2.49 -8.35
CA HIS A 184 1.33 1.67 -8.15
C HIS A 184 0.27 1.88 -9.24
N ILE A 185 0.35 2.97 -10.00
CA ILE A 185 -0.54 3.22 -11.14
C ILE A 185 0.07 2.55 -12.37
N PRO A 186 -0.59 1.54 -12.95
CA PRO A 186 -0.09 0.87 -14.14
C PRO A 186 -0.01 1.84 -15.31
N MET A 187 0.92 1.58 -16.21
CA MET A 187 1.15 2.41 -17.38
C MET A 187 1.29 1.51 -18.61
N GLU A 188 0.48 1.78 -19.62
CA GLU A 188 0.55 1.11 -20.90
C GLU A 188 1.30 2.00 -21.89
N ARG A 189 2.28 1.44 -22.62
CA ARG A 189 2.98 2.11 -23.74
C ARG A 189 3.53 3.51 -23.42
N MET A 190 4.04 3.73 -22.20
CA MET A 190 4.55 5.04 -21.75
C MET A 190 3.51 6.18 -21.75
N ASN A 191 2.22 5.85 -21.65
CA ASN A 191 1.16 6.85 -21.55
C ASN A 191 1.06 7.41 -20.12
N PHE A 192 1.44 8.68 -19.93
CA PHE A 192 1.42 9.34 -18.62
C PHE A 192 0.08 9.96 -18.23
N SER A 193 -0.93 10.01 -19.11
CA SER A 193 -2.22 10.69 -18.86
C SER A 193 -2.86 10.34 -17.50
N VAL A 194 -2.98 9.05 -17.17
CA VAL A 194 -3.60 8.60 -15.91
C VAL A 194 -2.75 8.99 -14.69
N ARG A 195 -1.42 8.94 -14.80
CA ARG A 195 -0.52 9.37 -13.71
C ARG A 195 -0.51 10.88 -13.54
N ALA A 196 -0.60 11.62 -14.64
CA ALA A 196 -0.76 13.06 -14.66
C ALA A 196 -2.09 13.48 -14.02
N LEU A 197 -3.19 12.79 -14.33
CA LEU A 197 -4.48 12.99 -13.66
C LEU A 197 -4.36 12.73 -12.15
N PHE A 198 -3.68 11.67 -11.73
CA PHE A 198 -3.47 11.39 -10.31
C PHE A 198 -2.62 12.47 -9.62
N LEU A 199 -1.56 12.95 -10.25
CA LEU A 199 -0.76 14.08 -9.76
C LEU A 199 -1.58 15.37 -9.69
N GLY A 200 -2.41 15.62 -10.71
CA GLY A 200 -3.35 16.73 -10.75
C GLY A 200 -4.33 16.66 -9.57
N GLN A 201 -4.85 15.46 -9.27
CA GLN A 201 -5.69 15.23 -8.11
C GLN A 201 -4.94 15.48 -6.80
N MET A 202 -3.67 15.07 -6.67
CA MET A 202 -2.87 15.40 -5.47
C MET A 202 -2.71 16.92 -5.27
N VAL A 203 -2.45 17.67 -6.36
CA VAL A 203 -2.42 19.15 -6.33
C VAL A 203 -3.78 19.72 -5.94
N ARG A 204 -4.88 19.17 -6.50
CA ARG A 204 -6.25 19.58 -6.18
C ARG A 204 -6.56 19.38 -4.70
N TYR A 205 -6.17 18.25 -4.11
CA TYR A 205 -6.32 18.00 -2.67
C TYR A 205 -5.60 19.06 -1.82
N LEU A 206 -4.39 19.47 -2.20
CA LEU A 206 -3.69 20.57 -1.52
C LEU A 206 -4.41 21.91 -1.63
N ILE A 207 -4.97 22.23 -2.81
CA ILE A 207 -5.73 23.46 -3.02
C ILE A 207 -6.98 23.46 -2.14
N LEU A 208 -7.72 22.34 -2.11
CA LEU A 208 -8.92 22.21 -1.27
C LEU A 208 -8.60 22.30 0.22
N LEU A 209 -7.43 21.78 0.66
CA LEU A 209 -6.96 21.94 2.03
C LEU A 209 -6.59 23.39 2.33
N ALA A 210 -5.87 24.05 1.42
CA ALA A 210 -5.47 25.45 1.56
C ALA A 210 -6.68 26.40 1.62
N ASP A 211 -7.75 26.07 0.91
CA ASP A 211 -9.03 26.79 0.94
C ASP A 211 -9.91 26.41 2.16
N GLY A 212 -9.48 25.47 3.01
CA GLY A 212 -10.23 25.01 4.18
C GLY A 212 -11.47 24.17 3.88
N LYS A 213 -11.64 23.69 2.63
CA LYS A 213 -12.80 22.88 2.20
C LYS A 213 -12.71 21.43 2.69
N ILE A 214 -11.50 20.94 2.91
CA ILE A 214 -11.24 19.63 3.52
C ILE A 214 -10.34 19.80 4.75
N PRO A 215 -10.55 19.03 5.82
CA PRO A 215 -9.61 18.97 6.92
C PRO A 215 -8.35 18.19 6.53
N PRO A 216 -7.22 18.38 7.24
CA PRO A 216 -6.06 17.49 7.11
C PRO A 216 -6.45 16.05 7.49
N ASP A 217 -5.84 15.06 6.82
CA ASP A 217 -6.07 13.65 7.12
C ASP A 217 -5.43 13.28 8.46
N ASP A 218 -6.21 12.60 9.31
CA ASP A 218 -5.71 12.03 10.57
C ASP A 218 -4.89 10.77 10.29
N ARG A 219 -3.62 10.77 10.73
CA ARG A 219 -2.69 9.64 10.59
C ARG A 219 -2.99 8.49 11.53
N ASP A 220 -3.67 8.78 12.65
CA ASP A 220 -4.04 7.80 13.66
C ASP A 220 -5.40 7.15 13.39
N PHE A 221 -6.16 7.67 12.42
CA PHE A 221 -7.37 7.01 11.91
C PHE A 221 -7.06 5.61 11.37
N TYR A 222 -7.73 4.59 11.91
CA TYR A 222 -7.45 3.18 11.57
C TYR A 222 -7.78 2.80 10.12
N GLY A 223 -8.64 3.56 9.43
CA GLY A 223 -8.83 3.36 7.97
C GLY A 223 -7.59 3.73 7.14
N ASN A 224 -6.69 4.55 7.69
CA ASN A 224 -5.39 4.89 7.12
C ASN A 224 -4.26 3.96 7.59
N LYS A 225 -4.56 2.98 8.45
CA LYS A 225 -3.59 1.99 8.95
C LYS A 225 -3.83 0.62 8.32
N ARG A 226 -2.79 -0.21 8.29
CA ARG A 226 -2.79 -1.61 7.84
C ARG A 226 -1.96 -2.45 8.80
N ILE A 227 -2.40 -3.66 9.05
CA ILE A 227 -1.71 -4.63 9.90
C ILE A 227 -0.99 -5.63 9.00
N GLU A 228 0.34 -5.62 9.04
CA GLU A 228 1.14 -6.68 8.44
C GLU A 228 1.19 -7.89 9.39
N LEU A 229 0.67 -9.01 8.89
CA LEU A 229 0.63 -10.29 9.59
C LEU A 229 1.95 -11.06 9.40
N GLY A 230 2.17 -12.09 10.22
CA GLY A 230 3.37 -12.93 10.15
C GLY A 230 3.57 -13.58 8.77
N GLY A 231 2.50 -14.00 8.10
CA GLY A 231 2.56 -14.56 6.74
C GLY A 231 3.07 -13.55 5.71
N SER A 232 2.59 -12.30 5.76
CA SER A 232 3.05 -11.22 4.85
C SER A 232 4.53 -10.91 5.07
N LEU A 233 5.00 -10.91 6.32
CA LEU A 233 6.42 -10.73 6.61
C LEU A 233 7.22 -11.91 6.05
N LEU A 234 6.85 -13.15 6.36
CA LEU A 234 7.53 -14.35 5.86
C LEU A 234 7.60 -14.41 4.35
N ALA A 235 6.56 -13.99 3.62
CA ALA A 235 6.58 -13.89 2.18
C ALA A 235 7.70 -12.96 1.67
N LEU A 236 7.85 -11.77 2.27
CA LEU A 236 8.91 -10.82 1.90
C LEU A 236 10.31 -11.37 2.17
N LEU A 237 10.52 -12.03 3.30
CA LEU A 237 11.81 -12.63 3.65
C LEU A 237 12.14 -13.81 2.75
N PHE A 238 11.18 -14.70 2.50
CA PHE A 238 11.37 -15.82 1.60
C PHE A 238 11.70 -15.34 0.18
N GLU A 239 10.98 -14.33 -0.32
CA GLU A 239 11.25 -13.76 -1.65
C GLU A 239 12.68 -13.23 -1.76
N ASP A 240 13.17 -12.47 -0.77
CA ASP A 240 14.53 -11.94 -0.80
C ASP A 240 15.57 -13.05 -0.76
N VAL A 241 15.42 -13.99 0.19
CA VAL A 241 16.34 -15.13 0.35
C VAL A 241 16.35 -16.01 -0.89
N PHE A 242 15.19 -16.26 -1.50
CA PHE A 242 15.07 -17.07 -2.72
C PHE A 242 15.71 -16.37 -3.93
N LYS A 243 15.55 -15.05 -4.07
CA LYS A 243 16.21 -14.30 -5.13
C LYS A 243 17.73 -14.24 -4.92
N THR A 244 18.20 -14.05 -3.68
CA THR A 244 19.64 -14.14 -3.36
C THR A 244 20.18 -15.54 -3.65
N PHE A 245 19.44 -16.60 -3.33
CA PHE A 245 19.80 -17.97 -3.68
C PHE A 245 19.99 -18.14 -5.20
N ASN A 246 19.06 -17.60 -6.01
CA ASN A 246 19.17 -17.64 -7.47
C ASN A 246 20.35 -16.81 -8.00
N GLU A 247 20.62 -15.63 -7.44
CA GLU A 247 21.76 -14.78 -7.79
C GLU A 247 23.10 -15.47 -7.46
N ASP A 248 23.21 -16.11 -6.29
CA ASP A 248 24.37 -16.90 -5.86
C ASP A 248 24.62 -18.10 -6.77
N LEU A 249 23.56 -18.83 -7.13
CA LEU A 249 23.62 -19.96 -8.04
C LEU A 249 24.10 -19.49 -9.42
N TRP A 250 23.50 -18.42 -9.96
CA TRP A 250 23.89 -17.85 -11.24
C TRP A 250 25.37 -17.41 -11.26
N LEU A 251 25.84 -16.73 -10.22
CA LEU A 251 27.26 -16.33 -10.08
C LEU A 251 28.18 -17.55 -10.04
N THR A 252 27.76 -18.62 -9.36
CA THR A 252 28.53 -19.87 -9.27
C THR A 252 28.63 -20.56 -10.63
N VAL A 253 27.50 -20.71 -11.33
CA VAL A 253 27.47 -21.31 -12.68
C VAL A 253 28.29 -20.47 -13.66
N SER A 254 28.12 -19.15 -13.66
CA SER A 254 28.82 -18.26 -14.60
C SER A 254 30.34 -18.32 -14.48
N LYS A 255 30.87 -18.53 -13.26
CA LYS A 255 32.31 -18.74 -13.03
C LYS A 255 32.82 -20.10 -13.51
N LEU A 256 31.94 -21.09 -13.56
CA LEU A 256 32.28 -22.46 -13.96
C LEU A 256 32.17 -22.64 -15.48
N ASP A 257 31.24 -21.94 -16.12
CA ASP A 257 30.99 -21.95 -17.56
C ASP A 257 32.17 -21.38 -18.37
N THR A 258 32.99 -20.52 -17.76
CA THR A 258 34.22 -20.01 -18.40
C THR A 258 35.30 -21.09 -18.57
N LYS A 259 35.16 -22.26 -17.94
CA LYS A 259 36.09 -23.39 -18.06
C LYS A 259 35.53 -24.40 -19.07
N ARG A 260 36.24 -24.62 -20.19
CA ARG A 260 35.89 -25.66 -21.17
C ARG A 260 35.80 -27.02 -20.47
N ARG A 261 34.60 -27.56 -20.31
CA ARG A 261 34.31 -28.87 -19.73
C ARG A 261 33.79 -29.82 -20.80
N VAL A 262 34.28 -31.06 -20.78
CA VAL A 262 33.83 -32.15 -21.67
C VAL A 262 32.62 -32.89 -21.06
N ALA A 263 32.46 -32.87 -19.74
CA ALA A 263 31.35 -33.51 -19.04
C ALA A 263 30.09 -32.62 -19.00
N PRO A 264 28.87 -33.21 -19.07
CA PRO A 264 27.63 -32.47 -18.94
C PRO A 264 27.55 -31.74 -17.58
N PHE A 265 27.12 -30.48 -17.61
CA PHE A 265 27.01 -29.66 -16.41
C PHE A 265 25.78 -30.04 -15.59
N ASP A 266 26.01 -30.45 -14.34
CA ASP A 266 24.96 -30.78 -13.37
C ASP A 266 24.84 -29.67 -12.32
N ILE A 267 23.73 -28.92 -12.38
CA ILE A 267 23.47 -27.79 -11.48
C ILE A 267 23.18 -28.23 -10.04
N SER A 268 22.67 -29.46 -9.84
CA SER A 268 22.22 -29.94 -8.53
C SER A 268 23.36 -29.97 -7.50
N ARG A 269 24.59 -30.24 -7.95
CA ARG A 269 25.81 -30.27 -7.13
C ARG A 269 26.24 -28.90 -6.61
N HIS A 270 25.71 -27.82 -7.18
CA HIS A 270 26.07 -26.45 -6.83
C HIS A 270 24.97 -25.74 -6.02
N ILE A 271 23.88 -26.43 -5.70
CA ILE A 271 22.78 -25.91 -4.89
C ILE A 271 23.17 -25.93 -3.41
N LYS A 272 23.21 -24.75 -2.78
CA LYS A 272 23.36 -24.61 -1.33
C LYS A 272 22.01 -24.84 -0.64
N THR A 273 21.70 -26.10 -0.31
CA THR A 273 20.41 -26.50 0.31
C THR A 273 20.15 -25.85 1.67
N TRP A 274 21.20 -25.46 2.39
CA TRP A 274 21.11 -24.88 3.74
C TRP A 274 20.81 -23.38 3.77
N LEU A 275 21.05 -22.63 2.68
CA LEU A 275 21.00 -21.17 2.67
C LEU A 275 19.61 -20.63 3.09
N ILE A 276 18.54 -21.22 2.53
CA ILE A 276 17.17 -20.80 2.82
C ILE A 276 16.84 -21.09 4.29
N THR A 277 17.13 -22.31 4.74
CA THR A 277 16.86 -22.77 6.11
C THR A 277 17.58 -21.92 7.15
N GLU A 278 18.88 -21.65 6.95
CA GLU A 278 19.68 -20.88 7.89
C GLU A 278 19.17 -19.43 8.01
N GLN A 279 18.88 -18.78 6.88
CA GLN A 279 18.44 -17.39 6.89
C GLN A 279 17.05 -17.21 7.49
N LEU A 280 16.11 -18.13 7.23
CA LEU A 280 14.81 -18.13 7.88
C LEU A 280 14.93 -18.35 9.39
N ASN A 281 15.70 -19.36 9.81
CA ASN A 281 15.92 -19.65 11.23
C ASN A 281 16.59 -18.48 11.96
N ARG A 282 17.59 -17.85 11.34
CA ARG A 282 18.28 -16.69 11.90
C ARG A 282 17.34 -15.50 12.07
N ALA A 283 16.53 -15.18 11.07
CA ALA A 283 15.62 -14.03 11.11
C ALA A 283 14.54 -14.19 12.20
N ILE A 284 13.93 -15.39 12.30
CA ILE A 284 12.88 -15.65 13.28
C ILE A 284 13.47 -15.80 14.70
N SER A 285 14.64 -16.43 14.86
CA SER A 285 15.29 -16.60 16.16
C SER A 285 15.75 -15.27 16.77
N SER A 286 16.44 -14.44 15.97
CA SER A 286 16.96 -13.15 16.41
C SER A 286 15.91 -12.04 16.46
N GLY A 287 14.80 -12.19 15.72
CA GLY A 287 13.78 -11.15 15.56
C GLY A 287 14.21 -9.95 14.72
N ASN A 288 15.39 -10.03 14.09
CA ASN A 288 15.95 -8.99 13.24
C ASN A 288 15.63 -9.28 11.77
N TRP A 289 14.76 -8.46 11.21
CA TRP A 289 14.30 -8.55 9.83
C TRP A 289 15.02 -7.49 8.98
N ILE A 290 16.16 -7.90 8.41
CA ILE A 290 17.00 -7.05 7.57
C ILE A 290 16.87 -7.53 6.13
N ILE A 291 16.02 -6.85 5.36
CA ILE A 291 15.79 -7.13 3.94
C ILE A 291 16.29 -5.95 3.11
N LYS A 292 17.50 -6.11 2.54
CA LYS A 292 18.20 -5.04 1.81
C LYS A 292 17.44 -4.60 0.56
N ARG A 293 16.87 -5.56 -0.18
CA ARG A 293 16.12 -5.31 -1.43
C ARG A 293 14.95 -4.35 -1.22
N PHE A 294 14.20 -4.52 -0.13
CA PHE A 294 13.06 -3.68 0.22
C PHE A 294 13.41 -2.51 1.14
N ARG A 295 14.71 -2.30 1.45
CA ARG A 295 15.20 -1.32 2.43
C ARG A 295 14.44 -1.39 3.76
N MET A 296 14.17 -2.61 4.20
CA MET A 296 13.46 -2.86 5.45
C MET A 296 14.47 -3.31 6.50
N MET A 297 14.57 -2.57 7.59
CA MET A 297 15.35 -2.93 8.76
C MET A 297 14.44 -2.81 9.96
N ARG A 298 13.98 -3.96 10.48
CA ARG A 298 13.13 -4.03 11.67
C ARG A 298 13.79 -4.92 12.71
N GLN A 299 13.63 -4.54 13.97
CA GLN A 299 14.12 -5.28 15.12
C GLN A 299 12.93 -5.61 16.02
N GLY A 300 13.03 -6.70 16.77
CA GLY A 300 11.98 -7.11 17.71
C GLY A 300 10.67 -7.55 17.05
N VAL A 301 10.72 -7.99 15.80
CA VAL A 301 9.54 -8.51 15.08
C VAL A 301 9.05 -9.83 15.70
N THR A 302 9.98 -10.63 16.22
CA THR A 302 9.66 -11.87 16.94
C THR A 302 9.95 -11.73 18.42
N GLN A 303 9.14 -12.40 19.23
CA GLN A 303 9.28 -12.44 20.69
C GLN A 303 9.15 -13.88 21.19
N LEU A 304 9.73 -14.16 22.36
CA LEU A 304 9.52 -15.44 23.03
C LEU A 304 8.07 -15.52 23.51
N VAL A 305 7.40 -16.65 23.28
CA VAL A 305 6.03 -16.84 23.79
C VAL A 305 6.04 -16.79 25.31
N SER A 306 5.07 -16.08 25.90
CA SER A 306 4.96 -15.99 27.35
C SER A 306 4.13 -17.17 27.85
N ARG A 307 4.75 -18.04 28.67
CA ARG A 307 4.11 -19.22 29.28
C ARG A 307 3.76 -19.01 30.76
N LEU A 308 3.63 -17.76 31.21
CA LEU A 308 3.25 -17.45 32.60
C LEU A 308 1.84 -17.95 32.94
N SER A 309 0.91 -17.84 31.99
CA SER A 309 -0.45 -18.35 32.11
C SER A 309 -1.04 -18.60 30.71
N TYR A 310 -2.16 -19.31 30.66
CA TYR A 310 -2.90 -19.52 29.42
C TYR A 310 -3.30 -18.18 28.75
N VAL A 311 -3.82 -17.25 29.57
CA VAL A 311 -4.24 -15.92 29.11
C VAL A 311 -3.04 -15.11 28.60
N ALA A 312 -1.88 -15.22 29.24
CA ALA A 312 -0.67 -14.55 28.77
C ALA A 312 -0.21 -15.07 27.40
N ALA A 313 -0.30 -16.37 27.16
CA ALA A 313 0.01 -16.96 25.86
C ALA A 313 -0.97 -16.47 24.78
N LEU A 314 -2.28 -16.54 25.06
CA LEU A 314 -3.33 -16.09 24.14
C LEU A 314 -3.26 -14.58 23.84
N GLY A 315 -3.03 -13.76 24.86
CA GLY A 315 -2.81 -12.32 24.73
C GLY A 315 -1.56 -11.98 23.92
N HIS A 316 -0.54 -12.85 23.94
CA HIS A 316 0.64 -12.66 23.08
C HIS A 316 0.32 -12.91 21.60
N MET A 317 -0.54 -13.89 21.28
CA MET A 317 -0.91 -14.21 19.88
C MET A 317 -1.74 -13.12 19.20
N THR A 318 -2.52 -12.36 19.98
CA THR A 318 -3.40 -11.29 19.47
C THR A 318 -2.77 -9.90 19.56
N ARG A 319 -1.50 -9.82 19.95
CA ARG A 319 -0.77 -8.58 20.15
C ARG A 319 -0.29 -7.98 18.83
N MET A 320 -0.43 -6.67 18.71
CA MET A 320 0.15 -5.86 17.65
C MET A 320 1.04 -4.75 18.21
N THR A 321 2.02 -4.35 17.40
CA THR A 321 2.96 -3.30 17.73
C THR A 321 2.94 -2.20 16.68
N SER A 322 2.92 -0.95 17.14
CA SER A 322 3.06 0.21 16.28
C SER A 322 4.55 0.53 16.00
N GLN A 323 4.83 1.12 14.84
CA GLN A 323 6.20 1.40 14.35
C GLN A 323 6.86 2.64 14.96
N PHE A 324 6.29 3.22 16.01
CA PHE A 324 6.87 4.37 16.67
C PHE A 324 7.99 3.97 17.63
N GLU A 325 9.05 4.78 17.67
CA GLU A 325 10.10 4.64 18.67
C GLU A 325 9.52 4.87 20.08
N LYS A 326 9.71 3.87 20.95
CA LYS A 326 9.17 3.89 22.33
C LYS A 326 9.72 5.03 23.17
N THR A 327 10.93 5.50 22.87
CA THR A 327 11.61 6.58 23.61
C THR A 327 10.98 7.94 23.38
N ARG A 328 10.28 8.14 22.25
CA ARG A 328 9.66 9.43 21.94
C ARG A 328 8.32 9.57 22.65
N LYS A 329 8.19 10.61 23.47
CA LYS A 329 6.97 10.94 24.23
C LYS A 329 5.98 11.74 23.36
N ILE A 330 5.42 11.12 22.32
CA ILE A 330 4.34 11.71 21.52
C ILE A 330 3.00 11.19 22.02
N ALA A 331 2.08 12.07 22.41
CA ALA A 331 0.77 11.70 22.93
C ALA A 331 -0.18 11.14 21.85
N GLY A 332 -0.19 11.72 20.64
CA GLY A 332 -1.11 11.37 19.54
C GLY A 332 -1.27 9.86 19.29
N PRO A 333 -0.22 9.13 18.85
CA PRO A 333 -0.33 7.72 18.52
C PRO A 333 -0.52 6.80 19.74
N ARG A 334 -0.30 7.32 20.96
CA ARG A 334 -0.49 6.59 22.22
C ARG A 334 -1.91 6.72 22.76
N ALA A 335 -2.63 7.77 22.38
CA ALA A 335 -4.00 7.97 22.79
C ALA A 335 -4.94 6.95 22.12
N ILE A 336 -6.02 6.62 22.81
CA ILE A 336 -7.11 5.82 22.26
C ILE A 336 -7.83 6.66 21.21
N HIS A 337 -7.81 6.20 19.96
CA HIS A 337 -8.48 6.87 18.85
C HIS A 337 -9.90 6.29 18.65
N SER A 338 -10.93 7.14 18.48
CA SER A 338 -12.34 6.70 18.33
C SER A 338 -12.58 5.67 17.22
N SER A 339 -11.90 5.81 16.08
CA SER A 339 -11.91 4.85 14.96
C SER A 339 -11.54 3.40 15.30
N GLN A 340 -10.95 3.13 16.47
CA GLN A 340 -10.59 1.77 16.89
C GLN A 340 -11.73 1.00 17.56
N TRP A 341 -12.92 1.62 17.70
CA TRP A 341 -14.10 1.03 18.31
C TRP A 341 -14.41 -0.37 17.77
N GLY A 342 -14.32 -1.37 18.64
CA GLY A 342 -14.64 -2.75 18.29
C GLY A 342 -13.64 -3.46 17.39
N LEU A 343 -12.50 -2.83 17.10
CA LEU A 343 -11.40 -3.43 16.34
C LEU A 343 -10.24 -3.79 17.28
N ILE A 344 -10.03 -2.95 18.29
CA ILE A 344 -8.90 -3.00 19.22
C ILE A 344 -9.44 -2.91 20.63
N CYS A 345 -8.84 -3.65 21.55
CA CYS A 345 -9.17 -3.57 22.97
C CYS A 345 -8.85 -2.16 23.49
N PRO A 346 -9.79 -1.46 24.16
CA PRO A 346 -9.53 -0.13 24.72
C PRO A 346 -8.63 -0.17 25.95
N SER A 347 -8.52 -1.32 26.63
CA SER A 347 -7.85 -1.43 27.94
C SER A 347 -6.55 -2.25 27.90
N ASP A 348 -6.42 -3.19 26.96
CA ASP A 348 -5.29 -4.12 26.91
C ASP A 348 -4.09 -3.49 26.20
N THR A 349 -3.35 -2.73 26.99
CA THR A 349 -2.04 -2.15 26.68
C THR A 349 -1.16 -2.26 27.92
N PRO A 350 0.15 -2.56 27.78
CA PRO A 350 1.05 -2.53 28.92
C PRO A 350 1.20 -1.11 29.47
N GLU A 351 1.45 -1.01 30.78
CA GLU A 351 1.86 0.24 31.42
C GLU A 351 3.34 0.55 31.12
N GLY A 352 3.73 1.83 31.18
CA GLY A 352 5.11 2.28 30.97
C GLY A 352 5.42 2.72 29.54
N GLU A 353 6.65 2.51 29.08
CA GLU A 353 7.15 3.06 27.80
C GLU A 353 6.39 2.57 26.56
N ALA A 354 5.76 1.41 26.65
CA ALA A 354 5.03 0.76 25.57
C ALA A 354 3.53 1.11 25.55
N CYS A 355 3.06 1.89 26.53
CA CYS A 355 1.65 2.27 26.66
C CYS A 355 1.14 2.97 25.40
N GLY A 356 0.05 2.44 24.85
CA GLY A 356 -0.59 2.92 23.62
C GLY A 356 0.15 2.56 22.32
N LEU A 357 1.33 1.94 22.38
CA LEU A 357 2.09 1.49 21.20
C LEU A 357 1.99 -0.02 20.99
N VAL A 358 1.83 -0.76 22.08
CA VAL A 358 1.49 -2.19 22.07
C VAL A 358 0.01 -2.31 22.39
N LYS A 359 -0.72 -2.99 21.51
CA LYS A 359 -2.18 -3.06 21.57
C LYS A 359 -2.62 -4.49 21.28
N ASN A 360 -3.82 -4.84 21.70
CA ASN A 360 -4.41 -6.14 21.41
C ASN A 360 -5.66 -6.01 20.53
N VAL A 361 -5.77 -6.90 19.55
CA VAL A 361 -6.92 -6.97 18.65
C VAL A 361 -8.14 -7.46 19.44
N SER A 362 -9.33 -6.89 19.17
CA SER A 362 -10.56 -7.30 19.86
C SER A 362 -11.08 -8.66 19.39
N LEU A 363 -11.94 -9.31 20.19
CA LEU A 363 -12.41 -10.68 19.98
C LEU A 363 -13.04 -10.95 18.60
N MET A 364 -13.89 -10.04 18.11
CA MET A 364 -14.62 -10.20 16.82
C MET A 364 -13.93 -9.50 15.65
N CYS A 365 -12.66 -9.10 15.81
CA CYS A 365 -11.95 -8.42 14.76
C CYS A 365 -11.25 -9.42 13.83
N HIS A 366 -11.39 -9.22 12.53
CA HIS A 366 -10.78 -10.00 11.48
C HIS A 366 -9.81 -9.13 10.68
N VAL A 367 -8.60 -9.63 10.41
CA VAL A 367 -7.62 -8.93 9.57
C VAL A 367 -7.74 -9.45 8.14
N THR A 368 -7.99 -8.55 7.18
CA THR A 368 -8.13 -8.95 5.77
C THR A 368 -6.80 -9.47 5.20
N VAL A 369 -6.86 -10.44 4.31
CA VAL A 369 -5.72 -10.90 3.52
C VAL A 369 -5.76 -10.21 2.15
N GLU A 370 -4.59 -10.02 1.55
CA GLU A 370 -4.49 -9.43 0.21
C GLU A 370 -5.08 -10.38 -0.84
N VAL A 371 -5.92 -9.83 -1.72
CA VAL A 371 -6.58 -10.55 -2.81
C VAL A 371 -6.30 -9.80 -4.11
N ASP A 372 -6.08 -10.54 -5.20
CA ASP A 372 -5.90 -9.93 -6.52
C ASP A 372 -7.10 -9.04 -6.90
N ASP A 373 -6.79 -7.84 -7.37
CA ASP A 373 -7.79 -6.82 -7.69
C ASP A 373 -8.12 -6.74 -9.18
N THR A 374 -7.49 -7.55 -10.03
CA THR A 374 -7.67 -7.52 -11.49
C THR A 374 -9.11 -7.80 -11.91
N ASN A 375 -9.68 -8.91 -11.44
CA ASN A 375 -11.07 -9.28 -11.73
C ASN A 375 -12.07 -8.28 -11.15
N LEU A 376 -11.77 -7.75 -9.95
CA LEU A 376 -12.60 -6.73 -9.31
C LEU A 376 -12.63 -5.44 -10.13
N MET A 377 -11.49 -4.98 -10.64
CA MET A 377 -11.41 -3.79 -11.50
C MET A 377 -12.18 -3.98 -12.80
N GLN A 378 -12.09 -5.14 -13.44
CA GLN A 378 -12.84 -5.45 -14.66
C GLN A 378 -14.35 -5.47 -14.40
N LEU A 379 -14.79 -6.10 -13.32
CA LEU A 379 -16.19 -6.13 -12.93
C LEU A 379 -16.73 -4.74 -12.62
N ILE A 380 -16.01 -3.91 -11.87
CA ILE A 380 -16.48 -2.55 -11.55
C ILE A 380 -16.58 -1.71 -12.83
N ARG A 381 -15.67 -1.90 -13.80
CA ARG A 381 -15.74 -1.22 -15.09
C ARG A 381 -17.01 -1.55 -15.90
N SER A 382 -17.64 -2.70 -15.69
CA SER A 382 -18.87 -3.06 -16.41
C SER A 382 -20.14 -2.40 -15.85
N TYR A 383 -20.08 -1.72 -14.70
CA TYR A 383 -21.24 -1.11 -14.04
C TYR A 383 -21.13 0.41 -13.99
N GLY A 384 -21.57 1.11 -15.05
CA GLY A 384 -21.73 2.58 -15.02
C GLY A 384 -20.42 3.35 -14.75
N VAL A 385 -19.28 2.79 -15.19
CA VAL A 385 -17.96 3.41 -15.08
C VAL A 385 -17.41 3.70 -16.47
N PHE A 386 -17.14 4.98 -16.72
CA PHE A 386 -16.66 5.50 -18.00
C PHE A 386 -15.13 5.67 -18.01
N PRO A 387 -14.49 5.64 -19.19
CA PRO A 387 -13.04 5.79 -19.31
C PRO A 387 -12.52 7.15 -18.83
N LEU A 388 -11.40 7.17 -18.11
CA LEU A 388 -10.79 8.41 -17.58
C LEU A 388 -10.41 9.46 -18.64
N ARG A 389 -10.26 9.07 -19.90
CA ARG A 389 -9.93 10.02 -20.99
C ARG A 389 -11.06 11.04 -21.25
N GLU A 390 -12.29 10.67 -20.91
CA GLU A 390 -13.50 11.50 -21.06
C GLU A 390 -13.80 12.29 -19.79
N PHE A 391 -13.08 12.01 -18.69
CA PHE A 391 -13.26 12.70 -17.42
C PHE A 391 -12.92 14.19 -17.52
N SER A 392 -13.78 15.02 -16.95
CA SER A 392 -13.83 16.43 -17.26
C SER A 392 -14.11 17.32 -16.04
N TYR A 393 -14.10 16.74 -14.83
CA TYR A 393 -14.51 17.39 -13.58
C TYR A 393 -15.95 17.96 -13.63
N GLY A 394 -16.84 17.26 -14.32
CA GLY A 394 -18.26 17.60 -14.37
C GLY A 394 -18.93 17.68 -12.99
N PRO A 395 -20.12 18.30 -12.88
CA PRO A 395 -20.81 18.48 -11.60
C PRO A 395 -21.03 17.16 -10.86
N ASN A 396 -21.42 16.10 -11.59
CA ASN A 396 -21.70 14.77 -11.04
C ASN A 396 -20.60 13.73 -11.33
N GLU A 397 -19.47 14.11 -11.92
CA GLU A 397 -18.41 13.15 -12.24
C GLU A 397 -17.54 12.85 -11.01
N TYR A 398 -17.47 11.57 -10.63
CA TYR A 398 -16.66 11.07 -9.51
C TYR A 398 -15.60 10.10 -10.02
N ILE A 399 -14.34 10.33 -9.67
CA ILE A 399 -13.26 9.38 -10.01
C ILE A 399 -13.43 8.12 -9.16
N VAL A 400 -13.42 6.96 -9.83
CA VAL A 400 -13.50 5.65 -9.19
C VAL A 400 -12.09 5.10 -8.99
N TYR A 401 -11.74 4.84 -7.73
CA TYR A 401 -10.48 4.24 -7.33
C TYR A 401 -10.69 2.81 -6.84
N VAL A 402 -9.84 1.89 -7.28
CA VAL A 402 -9.71 0.54 -6.70
C VAL A 402 -8.30 0.40 -6.12
N ASN A 403 -8.19 0.22 -4.80
CA ASN A 403 -6.90 0.15 -4.09
C ASN A 403 -5.92 1.30 -4.43
N GLY A 404 -6.46 2.50 -4.65
CA GLY A 404 -5.69 3.70 -5.02
C GLY A 404 -5.42 3.88 -6.51
N LYS A 405 -5.70 2.86 -7.35
CA LYS A 405 -5.59 2.96 -8.81
C LYS A 405 -6.86 3.61 -9.37
N PRO A 406 -6.77 4.73 -10.10
CA PRO A 406 -7.93 5.30 -10.78
C PRO A 406 -8.30 4.40 -11.98
N ILE A 407 -9.53 3.89 -12.03
CA ILE A 407 -9.96 2.94 -13.07
C ILE A 407 -10.92 3.53 -14.10
N GLY A 408 -11.56 4.65 -13.77
CA GLY A 408 -12.65 5.28 -14.52
C GLY A 408 -13.31 6.38 -13.70
N TYR A 409 -14.38 6.96 -14.22
CA TYR A 409 -15.27 7.86 -13.47
C TYR A 409 -16.72 7.38 -13.58
N THR A 410 -17.57 7.82 -12.66
CA THR A 410 -19.01 7.54 -12.67
C THR A 410 -19.77 8.83 -12.43
N GLU A 411 -20.97 8.93 -13.00
CA GLU A 411 -21.88 10.05 -12.75
C GLU A 411 -22.82 9.78 -11.55
N ASP A 412 -23.00 8.49 -11.22
CA ASP A 412 -23.92 8.01 -10.18
C ASP A 412 -23.19 7.21 -9.08
N PRO A 413 -22.35 7.87 -8.26
CA PRO A 413 -21.52 7.17 -7.27
C PRO A 413 -22.34 6.43 -6.20
N ARG A 414 -23.56 6.90 -5.89
CA ARG A 414 -24.43 6.26 -4.89
C ARG A 414 -24.97 4.93 -5.40
N GLU A 415 -25.37 4.87 -6.66
CA GLU A 415 -25.86 3.65 -7.30
C GLU A 415 -24.72 2.64 -7.44
N LEU A 416 -23.56 3.07 -7.94
CA LEU A 416 -22.39 2.19 -8.04
C LEU A 416 -21.98 1.62 -6.67
N ALA A 417 -22.02 2.43 -5.61
CA ALA A 417 -21.75 1.95 -4.25
C ALA A 417 -22.81 0.97 -3.75
N ALA A 418 -24.08 1.12 -4.13
CA ALA A 418 -25.14 0.17 -3.82
C ALA A 418 -24.94 -1.15 -4.56
N VAL A 419 -24.60 -1.10 -5.85
CA VAL A 419 -24.28 -2.28 -6.69
C VAL A 419 -23.12 -3.07 -6.08
N VAL A 420 -22.00 -2.41 -5.73
CA VAL A 420 -20.85 -3.07 -5.10
C VAL A 420 -21.24 -3.74 -3.78
N ARG A 421 -22.08 -3.10 -2.95
CA ARG A 421 -22.58 -3.72 -1.71
C ARG A 421 -23.51 -4.89 -1.98
N GLY A 422 -24.36 -4.80 -3.02
CA GLY A 422 -25.25 -5.87 -3.46
C GLY A 422 -24.47 -7.11 -3.92
N LEU A 423 -23.53 -6.92 -4.86
CA LEU A 423 -22.64 -7.99 -5.34
C LEU A 423 -21.87 -8.67 -4.21
N ARG A 424 -21.42 -7.91 -3.22
CA ARG A 424 -20.73 -8.44 -2.05
C ARG A 424 -21.64 -9.28 -1.15
N ARG A 425 -22.87 -8.81 -0.91
CA ARG A 425 -23.87 -9.54 -0.11
C ARG A 425 -24.35 -10.81 -0.81
N ALA A 426 -24.41 -10.80 -2.14
CA ALA A 426 -24.69 -11.97 -2.98
C ALA A 426 -23.46 -12.90 -3.16
N ARG A 427 -22.32 -12.57 -2.54
CA ARG A 427 -21.03 -13.30 -2.69
C ARG A 427 -20.48 -13.41 -4.11
N CYS A 428 -20.90 -12.52 -5.02
CA CYS A 428 -20.31 -12.38 -6.35
C CYS A 428 -18.90 -11.76 -6.29
N ILE A 429 -18.65 -10.95 -5.26
CA ILE A 429 -17.31 -10.44 -4.93
C ILE A 429 -16.98 -10.78 -3.48
N HIS A 430 -15.68 -10.76 -3.15
CA HIS A 430 -15.18 -11.09 -1.82
C HIS A 430 -15.82 -10.23 -0.72
N GLU A 431 -16.20 -10.84 0.41
CA GLU A 431 -16.91 -10.20 1.52
C GLU A 431 -16.19 -9.00 2.17
N PHE A 432 -14.87 -9.00 2.18
CA PHE A 432 -14.05 -7.91 2.67
C PHE A 432 -13.89 -6.73 1.69
N VAL A 433 -14.45 -6.77 0.49
CA VAL A 433 -14.45 -5.59 -0.39
C VAL A 433 -15.26 -4.48 0.27
N SER A 434 -14.68 -3.30 0.47
CA SER A 434 -15.39 -2.14 1.03
C SER A 434 -15.53 -1.03 0.00
N VAL A 435 -16.60 -0.23 0.11
CA VAL A 435 -16.85 0.92 -0.76
C VAL A 435 -17.27 2.13 0.07
N HIS A 436 -16.65 3.28 -0.20
CA HIS A 436 -16.99 4.56 0.40
C HIS A 436 -16.87 5.70 -0.60
N ILE A 437 -17.68 6.74 -0.43
CA ILE A 437 -17.73 7.92 -1.28
C ILE A 437 -17.16 9.10 -0.48
N LYS A 438 -16.33 9.92 -1.11
CA LYS A 438 -15.86 11.20 -0.59
C LYS A 438 -16.46 12.34 -1.44
N PRO A 439 -17.58 12.94 -1.03
CA PRO A 439 -18.30 13.95 -1.82
C PRO A 439 -17.46 15.20 -2.13
N THR A 440 -16.72 15.72 -1.14
CA THR A 440 -16.00 16.99 -1.27
C THR A 440 -14.90 16.97 -2.34
N VAL A 441 -14.26 15.80 -2.51
CA VAL A 441 -13.18 15.58 -3.49
C VAL A 441 -13.68 14.85 -4.74
N LYS A 442 -14.96 14.50 -4.79
CA LYS A 442 -15.62 13.73 -5.85
C LYS A 442 -14.90 12.44 -6.20
N CYS A 443 -14.70 11.59 -5.19
CA CYS A 443 -14.06 10.28 -5.39
C CYS A 443 -14.91 9.16 -4.79
N LEU A 444 -15.01 8.04 -5.51
CA LEU A 444 -15.54 6.77 -4.99
C LEU A 444 -14.37 5.82 -4.84
N HIS A 445 -14.22 5.22 -3.65
CA HIS A 445 -13.13 4.32 -3.34
C HIS A 445 -13.68 2.92 -3.05
N VAL A 446 -13.27 1.96 -3.88
CA VAL A 446 -13.41 0.53 -3.62
C VAL A 446 -12.07 -0.02 -3.13
N VAL A 447 -12.11 -0.79 -2.06
CA VAL A 447 -10.90 -1.24 -1.36
C VAL A 447 -11.01 -2.73 -1.08
N SER A 448 -10.04 -3.49 -1.59
CA SER A 448 -9.89 -4.93 -1.40
C SER A 448 -8.51 -5.33 -0.85
N ASP A 449 -7.67 -4.36 -0.49
CA ASP A 449 -6.31 -4.61 0.01
C ASP A 449 -6.28 -5.35 1.36
N GLY A 450 -5.15 -6.03 1.60
CA GLY A 450 -4.88 -6.79 2.84
C GLY A 450 -4.48 -5.89 4.01
N GLY A 451 -4.60 -6.43 5.23
CA GLY A 451 -4.21 -5.78 6.48
C GLY A 451 -5.25 -4.81 7.04
N ARG A 452 -6.48 -4.76 6.51
CA ARG A 452 -7.57 -3.96 7.10
C ARG A 452 -8.17 -4.70 8.27
N LEU A 453 -8.57 -3.95 9.30
CA LEU A 453 -9.36 -4.48 10.40
C LEU A 453 -10.84 -4.45 10.01
N CYS A 454 -11.50 -5.59 10.12
CA CYS A 454 -12.92 -5.76 9.86
C CYS A 454 -13.60 -6.26 11.12
N ARG A 455 -14.85 -5.82 11.31
CA ARG A 455 -15.73 -6.30 12.37
C ARG A 455 -17.06 -6.68 11.73
N PRO A 456 -17.67 -7.80 12.13
CA PRO A 456 -18.99 -8.16 11.66
C PRO A 456 -20.08 -7.28 12.26
N TYR A 457 -21.12 -7.05 11.46
CA TYR A 457 -22.32 -6.32 11.84
C TYR A 457 -23.56 -6.98 11.25
N ILE A 458 -24.66 -6.95 12.00
CA ILE A 458 -25.97 -7.36 11.50
C ILE A 458 -26.47 -6.30 10.52
N ILE A 459 -26.97 -6.74 9.37
CA ILE A 459 -27.57 -5.84 8.37
C ILE A 459 -28.98 -5.48 8.82
N VAL A 460 -29.29 -4.18 8.83
CA VAL A 460 -30.63 -3.64 9.09
C VAL A 460 -31.18 -3.07 7.79
N SER A 461 -32.44 -3.39 7.49
CA SER A 461 -33.18 -2.85 6.35
C SER A 461 -34.52 -2.31 6.86
N ASN A 462 -34.84 -1.05 6.52
CA ASN A 462 -36.09 -0.39 6.93
C ASN A 462 -36.38 -0.48 8.44
N GLY A 463 -35.33 -0.33 9.27
CA GLY A 463 -35.45 -0.38 10.74
C GLY A 463 -35.53 -1.79 11.33
N VAL A 464 -35.57 -2.85 10.51
CA VAL A 464 -35.66 -4.24 10.96
C VAL A 464 -34.33 -4.97 10.70
N PRO A 465 -33.76 -5.67 11.68
CA PRO A 465 -32.59 -6.52 11.45
C PRO A 465 -32.98 -7.69 10.53
N LEU A 466 -32.17 -7.94 9.50
CA LEU A 466 -32.43 -9.02 8.55
C LEU A 466 -32.10 -10.42 9.09
N ILE A 467 -31.48 -10.50 10.27
CA ILE A 467 -31.19 -11.77 10.93
C ILE A 467 -32.47 -12.33 11.56
N THR A 468 -32.72 -13.62 11.36
CA THR A 468 -33.84 -14.34 11.97
C THR A 468 -33.34 -15.30 13.05
N GLN A 469 -34.22 -15.71 13.95
CA GLN A 469 -33.87 -16.65 15.03
C GLN A 469 -33.41 -18.00 14.45
N ASP A 470 -34.07 -18.49 13.39
CA ASP A 470 -33.69 -19.71 12.70
C ASP A 470 -32.26 -19.66 12.15
N MET A 471 -31.79 -18.50 11.70
CA MET A 471 -30.40 -18.32 11.23
C MET A 471 -29.36 -18.39 12.36
N LEU A 472 -29.75 -18.06 13.59
CA LEU A 472 -28.88 -18.19 14.77
C LEU A 472 -28.82 -19.65 15.24
N ASP A 473 -29.95 -20.37 15.16
CA ASP A 473 -30.09 -21.72 15.71
C ASP A 473 -29.50 -22.80 14.78
N VAL A 474 -29.45 -22.56 13.46
CA VAL A 474 -28.99 -23.55 12.47
C VAL A 474 -27.47 -23.78 12.48
N SER A 475 -26.64 -22.98 13.17
CA SER A 475 -25.23 -23.35 13.31
C SER A 475 -24.42 -22.60 14.39
N PRO A 476 -23.81 -23.32 15.34
CA PRO A 476 -22.71 -22.80 16.16
C PRO A 476 -21.45 -22.46 15.33
N TYR A 477 -21.33 -22.99 14.10
CA TYR A 477 -20.16 -22.85 13.23
C TYR A 477 -20.32 -21.77 12.14
N ILE A 478 -21.54 -21.34 11.81
CA ILE A 478 -21.80 -20.16 10.95
C ILE A 478 -21.58 -18.85 11.72
N ALA A 479 -21.32 -18.89 13.03
CA ALA A 479 -20.82 -17.73 13.78
C ALA A 479 -19.46 -17.19 13.22
N GLY A 480 -18.74 -17.97 12.40
CA GLY A 480 -17.61 -17.52 11.59
C GLY A 480 -17.94 -17.15 10.13
N CYS A 481 -19.16 -17.44 9.66
CA CYS A 481 -19.67 -17.13 8.32
C CYS A 481 -20.79 -16.09 8.40
N PHE A 482 -20.41 -14.83 8.31
CA PHE A 482 -21.24 -13.62 8.36
C PHE A 482 -22.25 -13.45 7.21
N PHE A 483 -23.13 -14.43 6.96
CA PHE A 483 -23.91 -14.40 5.73
C PHE A 483 -25.35 -14.86 5.94
N LEU A 484 -26.24 -13.90 5.74
CA LEU A 484 -27.58 -14.19 5.25
C LEU A 484 -27.48 -14.90 3.89
N PRO A 485 -28.39 -15.83 3.56
CA PRO A 485 -28.53 -16.31 2.19
C PRO A 485 -28.72 -15.13 1.22
N PRO A 486 -28.35 -15.28 -0.06
CA PRO A 486 -28.57 -14.24 -1.06
C PRO A 486 -30.02 -13.78 -1.02
N ILE A 487 -30.23 -12.51 -0.71
CA ILE A 487 -31.55 -11.89 -0.80
C ILE A 487 -31.93 -11.99 -2.29
N PRO A 488 -33.05 -12.63 -2.65
CA PRO A 488 -33.51 -12.62 -4.02
C PRO A 488 -33.73 -11.15 -4.42
N LEU A 489 -32.99 -10.69 -5.42
CA LEU A 489 -33.32 -9.47 -6.13
C LEU A 489 -34.63 -9.77 -6.85
N SER A 490 -35.76 -9.45 -6.23
CA SER A 490 -37.05 -9.42 -6.95
C SER A 490 -37.00 -8.27 -7.96
N PRO A 491 -37.61 -8.45 -9.14
CA PRO A 491 -37.50 -7.53 -10.28
C PRO A 491 -37.95 -6.10 -10.00
#